data_AF-A0A2V6NAJ4-F1
#
_entry.id   AF-A0A2V6NAJ4-F1
#
_cell.length_a   1.000
_cell.length_b   1.000
_cell.length_c   1.000
_cell.angle_alpha   90.00
_cell.angle_beta   90.00
_cell.angle_gamma   90.00
#
_symmetry.space_group_name_H-M   'P 1'
#
loop_
_entity.id
_entity.type
_entity.pdbx_description
1 polymer ?
#
loop_
_entity_poly.entity_id
_entity_poly.type
_entity_poly.pdbx_seq_one_letter_code
_entity_poly.pdbx_strand_id
1 'polypeptide(L)'
;MSFSAVITFLTSSATPTTAPADIGIAAAYPGDKNIASDPAVIFADDFESYTAPDQVITRWSGGNGAQRMRIATEANHVYSGTKSIEFTLPISTTEISCTLDKVLSPTHDTVFMRFYQKFAANYAISGGANHNGIRLSANYPETAGITPPADGTGFFLFLLQNAQMDRTGEVPPGYTDLYVYWPKQRSEWGDHWMPDGTVLPSNNLGNKGEWLAYPSQYPDFKPYPMFIPQRDRWYCVELMVHANTPGKNDGEVKYWIDGNVAGDFPDLN
;
A
#
# COMPACT_ATOMS: atom_id res chain seq x y z
N MET A 1 52.06 20.37 4.21
CA MET A 1 50.89 19.70 3.59
C MET A 1 49.67 20.11 4.39
N SER A 2 48.76 20.88 3.78
CA SER A 2 47.55 21.39 4.41
C SER A 2 46.41 20.38 4.20
N PHE A 3 45.69 20.01 5.25
CA PHE A 3 44.41 19.31 5.14
C PHE A 3 43.33 20.22 5.71
N SER A 4 42.46 20.73 4.83
CA SER A 4 41.20 21.35 5.19
C SER A 4 40.21 20.26 5.63
N ALA A 5 39.67 20.38 6.83
CA ALA A 5 38.47 19.66 7.24
C ALA A 5 37.24 20.51 6.84
N VAL A 6 36.42 19.99 5.94
CA VAL A 6 35.09 20.56 5.66
C VAL A 6 34.11 19.88 6.60
N ILE A 7 33.63 20.61 7.59
CA ILE A 7 32.48 20.23 8.40
C ILE A 7 31.24 20.70 7.64
N THR A 8 30.56 19.76 6.98
CA THR A 8 29.26 20.03 6.35
C THR A 8 28.17 19.81 7.38
N PHE A 9 27.52 20.89 7.83
CA PHE A 9 26.25 20.79 8.54
C PHE A 9 25.15 20.52 7.51
N LEU A 10 24.59 19.31 7.50
CA LEU A 10 23.37 19.02 6.75
C LEU A 10 22.20 19.64 7.52
N THR A 11 21.77 20.82 7.11
CA THR A 11 20.46 21.34 7.49
C THR A 11 19.41 20.43 6.87
N SER A 12 18.67 19.72 7.71
CA SER A 12 17.44 19.00 7.33
C SER A 12 16.40 20.01 6.88
N SER A 13 16.41 20.33 5.59
CA SER A 13 15.23 20.78 4.87
C SER A 13 15.04 19.80 3.73
N ALA A 14 14.49 18.64 4.05
CA ALA A 14 13.94 17.76 3.03
C ALA A 14 12.75 18.49 2.41
N THR A 15 13.01 19.32 1.40
CA THR A 15 12.00 19.63 0.40
C THR A 15 11.50 18.26 -0.09
N PRO A 16 10.19 17.97 -0.05
CA PRO A 16 9.70 16.70 -0.57
C PRO A 16 10.20 16.60 -2.01
N THR A 17 11.11 15.66 -2.25
CA THR A 17 11.52 15.29 -3.59
C THR A 17 10.23 14.90 -4.28
N THR A 18 9.82 15.65 -5.30
CA THR A 18 8.72 15.26 -6.18
C THR A 18 8.99 13.82 -6.55
N ALA A 19 8.16 12.89 -6.06
CA ALA A 19 8.20 11.53 -6.55
C ALA A 19 8.07 11.63 -8.07
N PRO A 20 9.00 11.08 -8.87
CA PRO A 20 8.89 11.12 -10.30
C PRO A 20 7.63 10.36 -10.69
N ALA A 21 6.56 11.09 -10.93
CA ALA A 21 5.43 10.61 -11.68
C ALA A 21 5.81 10.72 -13.16
N ASP A 22 6.85 10.02 -13.61
CA ASP A 22 7.38 10.23 -14.97
C ASP A 22 6.53 9.52 -16.04
N ILE A 23 5.46 8.82 -15.62
CA ILE A 23 4.55 8.05 -16.48
C ILE A 23 3.09 8.18 -16.01
N GLY A 24 2.15 7.96 -16.93
CA GLY A 24 0.71 7.97 -16.64
C GLY A 24 0.12 9.36 -16.38
N ILE A 25 -1.06 9.39 -15.76
CA ILE A 25 -1.81 10.63 -15.48
C ILE A 25 -0.99 11.57 -14.60
N ALA A 26 -0.38 11.05 -13.52
CA ALA A 26 0.35 11.85 -12.55
C ALA A 26 1.53 12.64 -13.15
N ALA A 27 2.06 12.25 -14.32
CA ALA A 27 3.06 13.02 -15.07
C ALA A 27 2.57 14.42 -15.50
N ALA A 28 1.28 14.55 -15.78
CA ALA A 28 0.66 15.82 -16.11
C ALA A 28 0.32 16.66 -14.86
N TYR A 29 0.38 16.06 -13.66
CA TYR A 29 0.00 16.68 -12.39
C TYR A 29 1.11 16.54 -11.34
N PRO A 30 2.21 17.29 -11.46
CA PRO A 30 3.30 17.25 -10.47
C PRO A 30 2.80 17.48 -9.04
N GLY A 31 3.10 16.53 -8.15
CA GLY A 31 2.61 16.53 -6.76
C GLY A 31 1.09 16.35 -6.63
N ASP A 32 0.46 15.73 -7.64
CA ASP A 32 -0.98 15.49 -7.78
C ASP A 32 -1.86 16.74 -7.70
N LYS A 33 -1.26 17.92 -7.89
CA LYS A 33 -1.97 19.20 -7.82
C LYS A 33 -3.03 19.26 -8.93
N ASN A 34 -4.29 19.40 -8.54
CA ASN A 34 -5.46 19.42 -9.43
C ASN A 34 -5.70 18.12 -10.21
N ILE A 35 -5.09 16.98 -9.81
CA ILE A 35 -5.28 15.70 -10.49
C ILE A 35 -6.76 15.28 -10.54
N ALA A 36 -7.56 15.70 -9.55
CA ALA A 36 -9.00 15.48 -9.48
C ALA A 36 -9.80 15.99 -10.70
N SER A 37 -9.21 16.87 -11.51
CA SER A 37 -9.83 17.40 -12.73
C SER A 37 -9.59 16.53 -13.98
N ASP A 38 -8.68 15.55 -13.90
CA ASP A 38 -8.43 14.62 -14.99
C ASP A 38 -9.65 13.69 -15.19
N PRO A 39 -10.14 13.51 -16.43
CA PRO A 39 -11.31 12.66 -16.68
C PRO A 39 -11.12 11.18 -16.33
N ALA A 40 -9.88 10.70 -16.20
CA ALA A 40 -9.58 9.33 -15.79
C ALA A 40 -9.50 9.17 -14.26
N VAL A 41 -9.59 10.24 -13.48
CA VAL A 41 -9.58 10.17 -12.01
C VAL A 41 -10.99 9.92 -11.48
N ILE A 42 -11.18 8.75 -10.87
CA ILE A 42 -12.45 8.35 -10.24
C ILE A 42 -12.66 9.10 -8.92
N PHE A 43 -11.59 9.30 -8.15
CA PHE A 43 -11.63 9.93 -6.84
C PHE A 43 -10.26 10.50 -6.48
N ALA A 44 -10.24 11.69 -5.87
CA ALA A 44 -9.06 12.29 -5.28
C ALA A 44 -9.46 13.13 -4.06
N ASP A 45 -8.59 13.15 -3.05
CA ASP A 45 -8.77 13.89 -1.82
C ASP A 45 -7.41 14.38 -1.31
N ASP A 46 -7.23 15.69 -1.31
CA ASP A 46 -6.06 16.38 -0.76
C ASP A 46 -6.25 16.74 0.73
N PHE A 47 -7.42 16.42 1.30
CA PHE A 47 -7.86 16.72 2.66
C PHE A 47 -7.97 18.22 2.98
N GLU A 48 -7.81 19.11 2.00
CA GLU A 48 -7.79 20.57 2.22
C GLU A 48 -9.16 21.11 2.64
N SER A 49 -10.25 20.45 2.24
CA SER A 49 -11.62 20.90 2.54
C SER A 49 -12.07 20.67 3.98
N TYR A 50 -11.32 19.91 4.77
CA TYR A 50 -11.76 19.48 6.10
C TYR A 50 -11.21 20.35 7.22
N THR A 51 -12.02 20.58 8.25
CA THR A 51 -11.63 21.20 9.52
C THR A 51 -11.68 20.21 10.68
N ALA A 52 -12.37 19.09 10.53
CA ALA A 52 -12.45 18.01 11.50
C ALA A 52 -12.48 16.63 10.82
N PRO A 53 -12.01 15.56 11.47
CA PRO A 53 -11.85 14.24 10.85
C PRO A 53 -13.17 13.56 10.48
N ASP A 54 -14.23 13.83 11.21
CA ASP A 54 -15.58 13.33 10.94
C ASP A 54 -16.17 13.90 9.63
N GLN A 55 -15.60 14.98 9.07
CA GLN A 55 -16.02 15.50 7.78
C GLN A 55 -15.47 14.70 6.61
N VAL A 56 -14.44 13.87 6.81
CA VAL A 56 -13.82 13.10 5.72
C VAL A 56 -14.85 12.15 5.08
N ILE A 57 -15.75 11.57 5.88
CA ILE A 57 -16.83 10.69 5.40
C ILE A 57 -17.85 11.39 4.47
N THR A 58 -17.76 12.71 4.27
CA THR A 58 -18.60 13.41 3.27
C THR A 58 -18.19 13.10 1.82
N ARG A 59 -16.93 12.70 1.59
CA ARG A 59 -16.41 12.34 0.26
C ARG A 59 -16.06 10.86 0.15
N TRP A 60 -15.74 10.22 1.27
CA TRP A 60 -15.52 8.78 1.39
C TRP A 60 -16.85 8.04 1.58
N SER A 61 -16.90 6.76 1.24
CA SER A 61 -18.11 5.95 1.39
C SER A 61 -18.29 5.41 2.81
N GLY A 62 -17.22 5.41 3.60
CA GLY A 62 -17.21 4.97 4.98
C GLY A 62 -15.84 5.10 5.61
N GLY A 63 -15.69 4.46 6.77
CA GLY A 63 -14.48 4.43 7.55
C GLY A 63 -14.76 4.09 9.00
N ASN A 64 -13.71 3.78 9.75
CA ASN A 64 -13.78 3.50 11.18
C ASN A 64 -12.70 4.29 11.92
N GLY A 65 -12.88 4.48 13.22
CA GLY A 65 -11.84 5.04 14.09
C GLY A 65 -11.64 6.55 13.95
N ALA A 66 -12.68 7.32 13.59
CA ALA A 66 -12.60 8.78 13.45
C ALA A 66 -12.01 9.48 14.71
N GLN A 67 -12.25 8.94 15.91
CA GLN A 67 -11.67 9.41 17.17
C GLN A 67 -10.14 9.25 17.28
N ARG A 68 -9.53 8.49 16.37
CA ARG A 68 -8.07 8.29 16.23
C ARG A 68 -7.52 8.99 14.99
N MET A 69 -8.36 9.71 14.26
CA MET A 69 -7.94 10.54 13.14
C MET A 69 -7.78 11.99 13.60
N ARG A 70 -6.90 12.72 12.95
CA ARG A 70 -6.88 14.19 13.01
C ARG A 70 -6.53 14.78 11.65
N ILE A 71 -7.02 15.99 11.38
CA ILE A 71 -6.54 16.80 10.26
C ILE A 71 -5.25 17.48 10.73
N ALA A 72 -4.11 16.99 10.25
CA ALA A 72 -2.80 17.56 10.58
C ALA A 72 -2.53 18.79 9.73
N THR A 73 -1.86 19.78 10.32
CA THR A 73 -1.52 21.06 9.65
C THR A 73 -0.06 21.45 9.88
N GLU A 74 0.67 20.67 10.67
CA GLU A 74 2.09 20.88 10.93
C GLU A 74 2.91 20.54 9.68
N ALA A 75 3.86 21.39 9.30
CA ALA A 75 4.59 21.26 8.04
C ALA A 75 5.30 19.91 7.86
N ASN A 76 5.80 19.30 8.93
CA ASN A 76 6.43 17.99 8.90
C ASN A 76 5.42 16.83 8.80
N HIS A 77 4.13 17.10 8.96
CA HIS A 77 3.02 16.13 8.89
C HIS A 77 2.16 16.33 7.63
N VAL A 78 2.58 17.22 6.73
CA VAL A 78 1.91 17.47 5.44
C VAL A 78 2.90 17.18 4.32
N TYR A 79 2.49 16.38 3.33
CA TYR A 79 3.32 16.08 2.16
C TYR A 79 3.28 17.23 1.13
N SER A 80 2.07 17.68 0.81
CA SER A 80 1.77 18.75 -0.15
C SER A 80 0.55 19.51 0.35
N GLY A 81 0.39 20.77 -0.05
CA GLY A 81 -0.69 21.62 0.45
C GLY A 81 -0.45 22.09 1.88
N THR A 82 -1.52 22.15 2.66
CA THR A 82 -1.54 22.60 4.06
C THR A 82 -2.12 21.60 5.03
N LYS A 83 -2.72 20.50 4.54
CA LYS A 83 -3.38 19.49 5.38
C LYS A 83 -3.01 18.07 4.97
N SER A 84 -3.14 17.17 5.92
CA SER A 84 -3.16 15.73 5.69
C SER A 84 -4.09 15.07 6.70
N ILE A 85 -4.50 13.84 6.42
CA ILE A 85 -5.13 12.98 7.42
C ILE A 85 -4.05 12.21 8.17
N GLU A 86 -4.09 12.25 9.50
CA GLU A 86 -3.18 11.49 10.36
C GLU A 86 -3.96 10.47 11.18
N PHE A 87 -3.47 9.24 11.23
CA PHE A 87 -4.06 8.14 11.97
C PHE A 87 -3.18 7.83 13.19
N THR A 88 -3.79 7.76 14.38
CA THR A 88 -3.10 7.41 15.63
C THR A 88 -3.35 5.95 15.99
N LEU A 89 -2.25 5.20 16.11
CA LEU A 89 -2.25 3.85 16.66
C LEU A 89 -1.69 3.88 18.10
N PRO A 90 -2.51 3.88 19.15
CA PRO A 90 -2.04 3.75 20.52
C PRO A 90 -1.33 2.40 20.76
N ILE A 91 -0.32 2.41 21.64
CA ILE A 91 0.28 1.19 22.17
C ILE A 91 -0.77 0.50 23.04
N SER A 92 -1.21 -0.67 22.63
CA SER A 92 -2.29 -1.42 23.27
C SER A 92 -2.22 -2.90 22.91
N THR A 93 -2.82 -3.74 23.74
CA THR A 93 -3.12 -5.15 23.43
C THR A 93 -4.54 -5.33 22.90
N THR A 94 -5.32 -4.25 22.81
CA THR A 94 -6.67 -4.24 22.25
C THR A 94 -6.59 -3.86 20.78
N GLU A 95 -7.12 -4.73 19.92
CA GLU A 95 -7.26 -4.45 18.50
C GLU A 95 -8.16 -3.24 18.28
N ILE A 96 -7.71 -2.38 17.38
CA ILE A 96 -8.44 -1.18 16.96
C ILE A 96 -8.25 -1.01 15.46
N SER A 97 -9.20 -0.33 14.85
CA SER A 97 -9.16 0.03 13.44
C SER A 97 -9.26 1.53 13.25
N CYS A 98 -8.62 2.02 12.20
CA CYS A 98 -8.68 3.37 11.69
C CYS A 98 -8.58 3.29 10.17
N THR A 99 -9.67 3.52 9.45
CA THR A 99 -9.76 3.31 7.99
C THR A 99 -10.61 4.37 7.34
N LEU A 100 -10.35 4.62 6.05
CA LEU A 100 -11.23 5.35 5.16
C LEU A 100 -11.53 4.45 3.97
N ASP A 101 -12.81 4.30 3.64
CA ASP A 101 -13.27 3.34 2.64
C ASP A 101 -13.98 4.06 1.51
N LYS A 102 -13.65 3.71 0.27
CA LYS A 102 -14.30 4.23 -0.93
C LYS A 102 -14.88 3.09 -1.75
N VAL A 103 -16.19 3.09 -1.91
CA VAL A 103 -16.90 2.17 -2.80
C VAL A 103 -16.94 2.79 -4.19
N LEU A 104 -16.41 2.08 -5.18
CA LEU A 104 -16.44 2.49 -6.58
C LEU A 104 -17.72 2.01 -7.25
N SER A 105 -18.42 2.91 -7.94
CA SER A 105 -19.58 2.60 -8.75
C SER A 105 -19.57 3.51 -10.00
N PRO A 106 -19.48 2.97 -11.22
CA PRO A 106 -19.41 1.54 -11.54
C PRO A 106 -18.14 0.85 -11.03
N THR A 107 -18.13 -0.48 -11.05
CA THR A 107 -16.91 -1.27 -10.83
C THR A 107 -15.97 -1.16 -12.03
N HIS A 108 -14.68 -1.44 -11.82
CA HIS A 108 -13.64 -1.33 -12.85
C HIS A 108 -12.74 -2.56 -12.84
N ASP A 109 -12.34 -3.02 -14.03
CA ASP A 109 -11.44 -4.15 -14.18
C ASP A 109 -9.98 -3.78 -13.85
N THR A 110 -9.61 -2.51 -14.01
CA THR A 110 -8.29 -1.98 -13.62
C THR A 110 -8.48 -0.74 -12.76
N VAL A 111 -7.85 -0.73 -11.60
CA VAL A 111 -7.82 0.44 -10.71
C VAL A 111 -6.39 0.68 -10.25
N PHE A 112 -5.98 1.94 -10.32
CA PHE A 112 -4.78 2.45 -9.68
C PHE A 112 -5.20 3.29 -8.48
N MET A 113 -4.53 3.11 -7.36
CA MET A 113 -4.71 3.96 -6.19
C MET A 113 -3.34 4.41 -5.69
N ARG A 114 -3.17 5.74 -5.64
CA ARG A 114 -1.95 6.43 -5.23
C ARG A 114 -2.21 7.19 -3.94
N PHE A 115 -1.26 7.14 -3.00
CA PHE A 115 -1.31 7.91 -1.76
C PHE A 115 0.10 8.28 -1.29
N TYR A 116 0.17 9.28 -0.42
CA TYR A 116 1.40 9.67 0.25
C TYR A 116 1.35 9.19 1.69
N GLN A 117 2.39 8.47 2.11
CA GLN A 117 2.46 7.86 3.43
C GLN A 117 3.72 8.27 4.17
N LYS A 118 3.59 8.55 5.46
CA LYS A 118 4.71 8.68 6.39
C LYS A 118 4.43 7.90 7.67
N PHE A 119 5.34 7.01 8.05
CA PHE A 119 5.34 6.42 9.38
C PHE A 119 5.94 7.40 10.39
N ALA A 120 5.34 7.54 11.57
CA ALA A 120 5.91 8.35 12.64
C ALA A 120 7.31 7.84 13.06
N ALA A 121 8.19 8.73 13.51
CA ALA A 121 9.56 8.39 13.93
C ALA A 121 9.61 7.27 14.99
N ASN A 122 8.59 7.24 15.86
CA ASN A 122 8.43 6.25 16.92
C ASN A 122 7.49 5.10 16.56
N TYR A 123 7.02 5.00 15.30
CA TYR A 123 6.17 3.90 14.87
C TYR A 123 6.88 2.57 15.10
N ALA A 124 6.24 1.67 15.81
CA ALA A 124 6.73 0.33 16.05
C ALA A 124 5.57 -0.61 16.32
N ILE A 125 5.58 -1.73 15.61
CA ILE A 125 4.82 -2.93 15.93
C ILE A 125 5.84 -4.03 16.22
N SER A 126 5.47 -5.03 17.01
CA SER A 126 6.32 -6.18 17.28
C SER A 126 5.61 -7.47 16.88
N GLY A 127 6.25 -8.29 16.03
CA GLY A 127 5.83 -9.67 15.77
C GLY A 127 4.51 -9.82 15.02
N GLY A 128 4.34 -9.12 13.90
CA GLY A 128 3.22 -9.35 12.99
C GLY A 128 2.90 -8.19 12.05
N ALA A 129 1.73 -8.29 11.44
CA ALA A 129 1.11 -7.25 10.61
C ALA A 129 -0.02 -6.55 11.38
N ASN A 130 -0.25 -5.27 11.07
CA ASN A 130 -1.38 -4.51 11.59
C ASN A 130 -2.18 -3.79 10.49
N HIS A 131 -2.05 -4.24 9.23
CA HIS A 131 -2.82 -3.76 8.09
C HIS A 131 -2.75 -2.24 7.89
N ASN A 132 -1.52 -1.72 7.80
CA ASN A 132 -1.18 -0.29 7.90
C ASN A 132 -1.05 0.46 6.57
N GLY A 133 -1.60 -0.08 5.47
CA GLY A 133 -1.43 0.50 4.16
C GLY A 133 -2.74 0.59 3.37
N ILE A 134 -2.66 0.25 2.09
CA ILE A 134 -3.70 0.50 1.09
C ILE A 134 -4.32 -0.82 0.61
N ARG A 135 -5.64 -0.84 0.49
CA ARG A 135 -6.40 -2.03 0.09
C ARG A 135 -7.20 -1.77 -1.17
N LEU A 136 -7.06 -2.65 -2.16
CA LEU A 136 -7.99 -2.80 -3.28
C LEU A 136 -8.63 -4.19 -3.21
N SER A 137 -9.96 -4.26 -3.31
CA SER A 137 -10.71 -5.50 -3.16
C SER A 137 -11.99 -5.46 -3.98
N ALA A 138 -12.45 -6.63 -4.44
CA ALA A 138 -13.78 -6.80 -5.04
C ALA A 138 -14.52 -7.91 -4.31
N ASN A 139 -15.78 -7.66 -3.95
CA ASN A 139 -16.68 -8.60 -3.27
C ASN A 139 -16.14 -9.25 -1.98
N TYR A 140 -15.12 -8.66 -1.35
CA TYR A 140 -14.56 -9.20 -0.11
C TYR A 140 -15.65 -9.21 0.97
N PRO A 141 -15.86 -10.33 1.68
CA PRO A 141 -16.99 -10.49 2.61
C PRO A 141 -16.84 -9.70 3.92
N GLU A 142 -15.81 -8.84 4.03
CA GLU A 142 -15.42 -8.12 5.25
C GLU A 142 -15.33 -9.02 6.50
N THR A 143 -14.97 -10.29 6.26
CA THR A 143 -14.84 -11.33 7.26
C THR A 143 -13.57 -12.13 6.93
N ALA A 144 -12.61 -12.12 7.85
CA ALA A 144 -11.38 -12.89 7.71
C ALA A 144 -11.64 -14.40 7.87
N GLY A 145 -10.73 -15.25 7.38
CA GLY A 145 -10.87 -16.71 7.49
C GLY A 145 -11.78 -17.34 6.44
N ILE A 146 -12.26 -16.56 5.46
CA ILE A 146 -13.01 -17.10 4.32
C ILE A 146 -12.05 -17.19 3.14
N THR A 147 -11.91 -18.40 2.57
CA THR A 147 -11.12 -18.62 1.35
C THR A 147 -11.99 -18.30 0.12
N PRO A 148 -11.50 -17.52 -0.86
CA PRO A 148 -12.18 -17.34 -2.13
C PRO A 148 -12.37 -18.66 -2.88
N PRO A 149 -13.41 -18.78 -3.73
CA PRO A 149 -13.52 -19.87 -4.69
C PRO A 149 -12.25 -19.97 -5.57
N ALA A 150 -11.73 -21.18 -5.73
CA ALA A 150 -10.51 -21.44 -6.50
C ALA A 150 -10.65 -21.23 -8.01
N ASP A 151 -11.86 -20.96 -8.50
CA ASP A 151 -12.18 -20.71 -9.91
C ASP A 151 -12.19 -19.22 -10.30
N GLY A 152 -11.80 -18.32 -9.39
CA GLY A 152 -11.73 -16.88 -9.64
C GLY A 152 -13.05 -16.14 -9.55
N THR A 153 -14.18 -16.82 -9.28
CA THR A 153 -15.52 -16.21 -9.39
C THR A 153 -15.99 -15.44 -8.15
N GLY A 154 -15.29 -15.56 -7.02
CA GLY A 154 -15.74 -14.97 -5.77
C GLY A 154 -15.23 -13.56 -5.53
N PHE A 155 -14.12 -13.45 -4.80
CA PHE A 155 -13.61 -12.19 -4.29
C PHE A 155 -12.09 -12.20 -4.23
N PHE A 156 -11.52 -11.00 -4.12
CA PHE A 156 -10.12 -10.82 -3.81
C PHE A 156 -9.92 -9.64 -2.85
N LEU A 157 -8.78 -9.64 -2.18
CA LEU A 157 -8.27 -8.52 -1.41
C LEU A 157 -6.77 -8.46 -1.62
N PHE A 158 -6.27 -7.30 -2.05
CA PHE A 158 -4.85 -6.99 -2.11
C PHE A 158 -4.59 -5.79 -1.21
N LEU A 159 -3.92 -6.03 -0.09
CA LEU A 159 -3.52 -5.01 0.87
C LEU A 159 -2.01 -4.84 0.81
N LEU A 160 -1.53 -3.73 0.24
CA LEU A 160 -0.12 -3.35 0.30
C LEU A 160 0.14 -2.71 1.66
N GLN A 161 1.05 -3.30 2.43
CA GLN A 161 1.32 -2.91 3.81
C GLN A 161 2.81 -3.06 4.15
N ASN A 162 3.12 -2.79 5.41
CA ASN A 162 4.39 -3.14 6.04
C ASN A 162 4.13 -4.08 7.21
N ALA A 163 4.78 -5.24 7.23
CA ALA A 163 4.60 -6.24 8.29
C ALA A 163 5.95 -6.66 8.85
N GLN A 164 6.03 -6.88 10.15
CA GLN A 164 7.18 -7.55 10.76
C GLN A 164 6.91 -9.05 10.84
N MET A 165 7.57 -9.82 10.00
CA MET A 165 7.36 -11.28 9.87
C MET A 165 8.58 -12.07 10.39
N ASP A 166 9.24 -11.53 11.42
CA ASP A 166 10.44 -12.07 12.08
C ASP A 166 11.58 -12.46 11.12
N ARG A 167 11.76 -11.67 10.05
CA ARG A 167 12.82 -11.91 9.07
C ARG A 167 14.14 -11.27 9.49
N THR A 168 15.25 -11.87 9.08
CA THR A 168 16.57 -11.29 9.33
C THR A 168 16.70 -9.88 8.73
N GLY A 169 17.19 -8.94 9.54
CA GLY A 169 17.39 -7.54 9.13
C GLY A 169 16.13 -6.68 9.15
N GLU A 170 14.99 -7.24 9.56
CA GLU A 170 13.73 -6.51 9.63
C GLU A 170 13.70 -5.52 10.81
N VAL A 171 13.24 -4.31 10.53
CA VAL A 171 13.07 -3.22 11.51
C VAL A 171 11.73 -2.52 11.26
N PRO A 172 11.13 -1.83 12.26
CA PRO A 172 9.86 -1.14 12.05
C PRO A 172 9.93 -0.13 10.88
N PRO A 173 8.89 -0.08 10.02
CA PRO A 173 7.57 -0.73 10.16
C PRO A 173 7.50 -2.19 9.67
N GLY A 174 8.60 -2.75 9.15
CA GLY A 174 8.65 -4.08 8.56
C GLY A 174 8.82 -4.04 7.05
N TYR A 175 9.06 -5.20 6.44
CA TYR A 175 9.14 -5.28 4.98
C TYR A 175 7.81 -4.90 4.33
N THR A 176 7.88 -4.22 3.19
CA THR A 176 6.72 -4.01 2.33
C THR A 176 6.32 -5.33 1.69
N ASP A 177 5.04 -5.68 1.84
CA ASP A 177 4.44 -6.89 1.28
C ASP A 177 2.97 -6.66 0.90
N LEU A 178 2.40 -7.59 0.14
CA LEU A 178 0.96 -7.67 -0.05
C LEU A 178 0.38 -8.72 0.90
N TYR A 179 -0.65 -8.38 1.67
CA TYR A 179 -1.52 -9.34 2.32
C TYR A 179 -2.71 -9.64 1.42
N VAL A 180 -2.87 -10.91 1.05
CA VAL A 180 -3.64 -11.31 -0.13
C VAL A 180 -4.68 -12.38 0.19
N TYR A 181 -5.94 -12.07 -0.09
CA TYR A 181 -6.96 -13.08 -0.34
C TYR A 181 -7.14 -13.23 -1.84
N TRP A 182 -6.94 -14.44 -2.35
CA TRP A 182 -7.05 -14.76 -3.77
C TRP A 182 -7.40 -16.25 -3.96
N PRO A 183 -7.87 -16.65 -5.15
CA PRO A 183 -8.40 -17.99 -5.43
C PRO A 183 -7.49 -19.16 -5.01
N LYS A 184 -6.17 -18.95 -5.01
CA LYS A 184 -5.18 -19.99 -4.72
C LYS A 184 -4.35 -19.70 -3.47
N GLN A 185 -4.93 -18.99 -2.50
CA GLN A 185 -4.28 -18.77 -1.19
C GLN A 185 -4.07 -20.09 -0.44
N ARG A 186 -3.07 -20.12 0.45
CA ARG A 186 -2.60 -21.40 1.03
C ARG A 186 -3.26 -21.76 2.34
N SER A 187 -4.05 -20.86 2.91
CA SER A 187 -4.76 -21.06 4.16
C SER A 187 -6.09 -20.31 4.16
N GLU A 188 -6.86 -20.38 5.24
CA GLU A 188 -8.04 -19.54 5.43
C GLU A 188 -7.68 -18.05 5.66
N TRP A 189 -6.44 -17.78 6.04
CA TRP A 189 -5.87 -16.43 6.20
C TRP A 189 -5.18 -15.98 4.92
N GLY A 190 -5.01 -14.66 4.78
CA GLY A 190 -4.35 -14.09 3.63
C GLY A 190 -2.88 -14.50 3.54
N ASP A 191 -2.41 -14.69 2.32
CA ASP A 191 -0.99 -14.91 2.04
C ASP A 191 -0.23 -13.58 2.11
N HIS A 192 0.94 -13.58 2.72
CA HIS A 192 1.89 -12.47 2.68
C HIS A 192 2.84 -12.66 1.50
N TRP A 193 2.67 -11.87 0.46
CA TRP A 193 3.44 -11.89 -0.78
C TRP A 193 4.56 -10.87 -0.73
N MET A 194 5.79 -11.37 -0.71
CA MET A 194 6.99 -10.58 -0.72
C MET A 194 7.44 -10.30 -2.16
N PRO A 195 8.07 -9.16 -2.44
CA PRO A 195 8.53 -8.81 -3.79
C PRO A 195 9.58 -9.78 -4.35
N ASP A 196 10.35 -10.46 -3.49
CA ASP A 196 11.31 -11.49 -3.89
C ASP A 196 10.67 -12.83 -4.30
N GLY A 197 9.33 -12.90 -4.25
CA GLY A 197 8.55 -14.10 -4.52
C GLY A 197 8.37 -15.03 -3.32
N THR A 198 8.87 -14.64 -2.14
CA THR A 198 8.59 -15.37 -0.90
C THR A 198 7.11 -15.20 -0.54
N VAL A 199 6.46 -16.27 -0.08
CA VAL A 199 5.11 -16.23 0.49
C VAL A 199 5.08 -16.85 1.88
N LEU A 200 4.41 -16.16 2.80
CA LEU A 200 4.14 -16.62 4.17
C LEU A 200 2.62 -16.71 4.42
N PRO A 201 2.14 -17.61 5.29
CA PRO A 201 2.90 -18.68 5.93
C PRO A 201 3.35 -19.75 4.93
N SER A 202 4.46 -20.42 5.22
CA SER A 202 5.03 -21.45 4.34
C SER A 202 4.38 -22.81 4.60
N ASN A 203 3.26 -23.11 3.96
CA ASN A 203 2.71 -24.47 3.89
C ASN A 203 2.71 -24.99 2.44
N ASN A 204 2.93 -26.30 2.28
CA ASN A 204 2.91 -27.10 1.05
C ASN A 204 3.97 -26.80 -0.05
N LEU A 205 4.25 -25.54 -0.41
CA LEU A 205 5.19 -25.18 -1.49
C LEU A 205 6.51 -24.58 -0.96
N GLY A 206 6.81 -24.83 0.31
CA GLY A 206 7.81 -24.08 1.05
C GLY A 206 7.39 -22.61 1.18
N ASN A 207 8.35 -21.71 1.11
CA ASN A 207 8.12 -20.27 1.23
C ASN A 207 8.02 -19.57 -0.13
N LYS A 208 7.78 -20.26 -1.25
CA LYS A 208 7.72 -19.64 -2.59
C LYS A 208 6.29 -19.42 -3.03
N GLY A 209 5.99 -18.27 -3.64
CA GLY A 209 4.74 -17.94 -4.35
C GLY A 209 4.41 -18.93 -5.47
N GLU A 210 3.15 -19.00 -5.90
CA GLU A 210 2.78 -19.85 -7.05
C GLU A 210 3.59 -19.52 -8.30
N TRP A 211 3.92 -18.24 -8.50
CA TRP A 211 4.70 -17.77 -9.63
C TRP A 211 6.10 -18.37 -9.71
N LEU A 212 6.72 -18.57 -8.55
CA LEU A 212 8.03 -19.20 -8.43
C LEU A 212 7.96 -20.74 -8.31
N ALA A 213 6.83 -21.28 -7.86
CA ALA A 213 6.64 -22.72 -7.74
C ALA A 213 6.22 -23.38 -9.07
N TYR A 214 5.51 -22.63 -9.93
CA TYR A 214 4.98 -23.10 -11.21
C TYR A 214 5.25 -22.10 -12.33
N PRO A 215 6.53 -21.87 -12.71
CA PRO A 215 6.91 -20.83 -13.67
C PRO A 215 6.30 -21.02 -15.06
N SER A 216 5.83 -22.21 -15.42
CA SER A 216 5.09 -22.43 -16.67
C SER A 216 3.69 -21.81 -16.69
N GLN A 217 3.10 -21.56 -15.51
CA GLN A 217 1.79 -20.91 -15.35
C GLN A 217 1.92 -19.39 -15.13
N TYR A 218 3.12 -18.93 -14.75
CA TYR A 218 3.42 -17.54 -14.40
C TYR A 218 4.76 -17.11 -15.03
N PRO A 219 4.89 -17.17 -16.36
CA PRO A 219 6.17 -16.95 -17.04
C PRO A 219 6.72 -15.54 -16.86
N ASP A 220 5.89 -14.55 -16.55
CA ASP A 220 6.28 -13.14 -16.57
C ASP A 220 6.72 -12.58 -15.20
N PHE A 221 6.53 -13.34 -14.12
CA PHE A 221 6.97 -12.93 -12.78
C PHE A 221 8.48 -12.73 -12.69
N LYS A 222 8.90 -11.62 -12.09
CA LYS A 222 10.31 -11.31 -11.79
C LYS A 222 10.43 -10.82 -10.36
N PRO A 223 11.37 -11.37 -9.56
CA PRO A 223 11.55 -10.92 -8.18
C PRO A 223 12.13 -9.50 -8.13
N TYR A 224 11.66 -8.73 -7.17
CA TYR A 224 12.15 -7.38 -6.84
C TYR A 224 12.87 -7.37 -5.49
N PRO A 225 13.78 -6.40 -5.25
CA PRO A 225 14.43 -6.24 -3.96
C PRO A 225 13.41 -6.00 -2.83
N MET A 226 13.67 -6.61 -1.68
CA MET A 226 12.94 -6.31 -0.45
C MET A 226 13.12 -4.84 -0.05
N PHE A 227 12.05 -4.24 0.49
CA PHE A 227 12.05 -2.83 0.86
C PHE A 227 11.48 -2.63 2.27
N ILE A 228 12.12 -1.75 3.07
CA ILE A 228 11.62 -1.28 4.36
C ILE A 228 11.61 0.25 4.30
N PRO A 229 10.44 0.91 4.47
CA PRO A 229 10.39 2.36 4.51
C PRO A 229 11.04 2.89 5.79
N GLN A 230 11.88 3.91 5.61
CA GLN A 230 12.36 4.73 6.70
C GLN A 230 11.18 5.44 7.39
N ARG A 231 11.16 5.41 8.72
CA ARG A 231 10.26 6.24 9.52
C ARG A 231 10.63 7.72 9.36
N ASP A 232 9.65 8.59 9.56
CA ASP A 232 9.74 10.04 9.41
C ASP A 232 10.11 10.54 8.00
N ARG A 233 9.86 9.71 6.97
CA ARG A 233 10.00 10.07 5.56
C ARG A 233 8.68 9.82 4.82
N TRP A 234 8.29 10.78 3.99
CA TRP A 234 7.18 10.61 3.06
C TRP A 234 7.56 9.69 1.91
N TYR A 235 6.64 8.81 1.53
CA TYR A 235 6.71 7.97 0.35
C TYR A 235 5.49 8.23 -0.51
N CYS A 236 5.70 8.28 -1.82
CA CYS A 236 4.62 8.10 -2.77
C CYS A 236 4.44 6.60 -2.99
N VAL A 237 3.27 6.07 -2.65
CA VAL A 237 2.96 4.65 -2.80
C VAL A 237 1.79 4.52 -3.77
N GLU A 238 1.89 3.57 -4.69
CA GLU A 238 0.87 3.30 -5.69
C GLU A 238 0.63 1.80 -5.79
N LEU A 239 -0.64 1.40 -5.83
CA LEU A 239 -1.08 0.01 -6.04
C LEU A 239 -2.02 -0.03 -7.23
N MET A 240 -1.75 -0.94 -8.16
CA MET A 240 -2.61 -1.30 -9.27
C MET A 240 -3.14 -2.72 -9.06
N VAL A 241 -4.43 -2.90 -9.29
CA VAL A 241 -5.05 -4.21 -9.45
C VAL A 241 -5.76 -4.24 -10.79
N HIS A 242 -5.44 -5.26 -11.58
CA HIS A 242 -6.13 -5.64 -12.80
C HIS A 242 -6.79 -7.01 -12.58
N ALA A 243 -8.12 -7.04 -12.60
CA ALA A 243 -8.89 -8.27 -12.56
C ALA A 243 -8.67 -9.08 -13.84
N ASN A 244 -8.61 -10.39 -13.70
CA ASN A 244 -8.52 -11.30 -14.82
C ASN A 244 -9.84 -11.39 -15.60
N THR A 245 -9.75 -11.79 -16.86
CA THR A 245 -10.88 -12.36 -17.58
C THR A 245 -11.25 -13.70 -16.93
N PRO A 246 -12.52 -13.96 -16.58
CA PRO A 246 -12.92 -15.23 -15.97
C PRO A 246 -12.40 -16.46 -16.72
N GLY A 247 -11.70 -17.35 -16.02
CA GLY A 247 -11.09 -18.55 -16.58
C GLY A 247 -9.74 -18.34 -17.29
N LYS A 248 -9.17 -17.13 -17.24
CA LYS A 248 -7.82 -16.83 -17.74
C LYS A 248 -6.90 -16.38 -16.61
N ASN A 249 -5.61 -16.54 -16.86
CA ASN A 249 -4.50 -16.06 -16.03
C ASN A 249 -3.95 -14.75 -16.63
N ASP A 250 -4.77 -13.70 -16.68
CA ASP A 250 -4.40 -12.39 -17.25
C ASP A 250 -4.63 -11.23 -16.27
N GLY A 251 -4.84 -11.53 -14.98
CA GLY A 251 -4.85 -10.53 -13.91
C GLY A 251 -3.44 -10.12 -13.49
N GLU A 252 -3.32 -8.96 -12.85
CA GLU A 252 -2.04 -8.41 -12.40
C GLU A 252 -2.25 -7.61 -11.12
N VAL A 253 -1.31 -7.72 -10.19
CA VAL A 253 -1.16 -6.75 -9.09
C VAL A 253 0.24 -6.19 -9.12
N LYS A 254 0.35 -4.87 -9.08
CA LYS A 254 1.63 -4.17 -9.21
C LYS A 254 1.67 -2.97 -8.30
N TYR A 255 2.83 -2.70 -7.72
CA TYR A 255 2.98 -1.53 -6.88
C TYR A 255 4.30 -0.81 -7.07
N TRP A 256 4.27 0.48 -6.76
CA TRP A 256 5.39 1.40 -6.89
C TRP A 256 5.66 2.12 -5.57
N ILE A 257 6.93 2.43 -5.36
CA ILE A 257 7.41 3.27 -4.27
C ILE A 257 8.28 4.37 -4.87
N ASP A 258 7.90 5.61 -4.63
CA ASP A 258 8.52 6.81 -5.20
C ASP A 258 8.70 6.71 -6.73
N GLY A 259 7.65 6.22 -7.42
CA GLY A 259 7.62 6.07 -8.88
C GLY A 259 8.36 4.85 -9.44
N ASN A 260 9.04 4.06 -8.60
CA ASN A 260 9.78 2.88 -9.04
C ASN A 260 8.95 1.62 -8.77
N VAL A 261 8.89 0.70 -9.76
CA VAL A 261 8.25 -0.61 -9.55
C VAL A 261 8.97 -1.31 -8.41
N ALA A 262 8.22 -1.71 -7.38
CA ALA A 262 8.74 -2.40 -6.20
C ALA A 262 8.19 -3.82 -6.06
N GLY A 263 7.09 -4.16 -6.75
CA GLY A 263 6.60 -5.51 -6.92
C GLY A 263 5.65 -5.61 -8.11
N ASP A 264 5.67 -6.75 -8.81
CA ASP A 264 4.90 -7.02 -10.02
C ASP A 264 4.51 -8.51 -10.04
N PHE A 265 3.21 -8.79 -9.97
CA PHE A 265 2.64 -10.13 -9.88
C PHE A 265 1.65 -10.32 -11.04
N PRO A 266 2.14 -10.69 -12.24
CA PRO A 266 1.31 -10.92 -13.42
C PRO A 266 0.75 -12.36 -13.44
N ASP A 267 -0.02 -12.65 -14.49
CA ASP A 267 -0.58 -13.96 -14.81
C ASP A 267 -1.52 -14.53 -13.72
N LEU A 268 -2.21 -13.65 -12.98
CA LEU A 268 -3.14 -14.05 -11.92
C LEU A 268 -4.48 -14.55 -12.49
N ASN A 269 -5.08 -15.53 -11.79
CA ASN A 269 -6.41 -16.09 -12.07
C ASN A 269 -7.46 -15.52 -11.12
#